data_AF-A0AAE0K798-F1
#
_entry.id   AF-A0AAE0K798-F1
#
_cell.length_a   1.000
_cell.length_b   1.000
_cell.length_c   1.000
_cell.angle_alpha   90.00
_cell.angle_beta   90.00
_cell.angle_gamma   90.00
#
_symmetry.space_group_name_H-M   'P 1'
#
loop_
_entity.id
_entity.type
_entity.pdbx_description
1 polymer ?
#
loop_
_entity_poly.entity_id
_entity_poly.type
_entity_poly.pdbx_seq_one_letter_code
_entity_poly.pdbx_strand_id
1 'polypeptide(L)'
;MPVSATQTPKDRRALFEKIRGPPKEEIEQAVSMWSPGTKLELLEGSHIGFLKAVPASNGLFEVPAKTGSPVQMDQGGIAILDVRFVFQRKAGFTIVYRLEKTEEKRSQNVMPQSK
;
A
#
# COMPACT_ATOMS: atom_id res chain seq x y z
N MET A 1 29.78 14.86 -20.12
CA MET A 1 29.24 13.93 -21.14
C MET A 1 27.83 13.52 -20.72
N PRO A 2 26.90 13.36 -21.67
CA PRO A 2 25.47 13.60 -21.46
C PRO A 2 24.75 12.43 -20.78
N VAL A 3 23.71 12.76 -20.02
CA VAL A 3 22.77 11.80 -19.44
C VAL A 3 21.92 11.25 -20.59
N SER A 4 22.19 10.02 -21.01
CA SER A 4 21.45 9.37 -22.10
C SER A 4 20.08 8.90 -21.59
N ALA A 5 19.05 9.63 -21.95
CA ALA A 5 17.66 9.28 -21.75
C ALA A 5 17.15 8.47 -22.96
N THR A 6 17.12 7.14 -22.85
CA THR A 6 16.29 6.29 -23.70
C THR A 6 15.94 4.99 -22.97
N GLN A 7 15.06 5.08 -21.97
CA GLN A 7 14.28 3.91 -21.56
C GLN A 7 13.10 3.77 -22.53
N THR A 8 13.05 2.64 -23.23
CA THR A 8 12.08 2.42 -24.29
C THR A 8 10.65 2.29 -23.73
N PRO A 9 9.61 2.61 -24.52
CA PRO A 9 8.21 2.49 -24.09
C PRO A 9 7.81 1.08 -23.62
N LYS A 10 8.52 0.04 -24.09
CA LYS A 10 8.34 -1.36 -23.67
C LYS A 10 8.84 -1.61 -22.24
N ASP A 11 9.97 -1.01 -21.87
CA ASP A 11 10.52 -1.12 -20.50
C ASP A 11 9.61 -0.46 -19.47
N ARG A 12 9.00 0.67 -19.83
CA ARG A 12 7.98 1.31 -18.99
C ARG A 12 6.78 0.39 -18.79
N ARG A 13 6.27 -0.25 -19.85
CA ARG A 13 5.12 -1.17 -19.78
C ARG A 13 5.40 -2.39 -18.90
N ALA A 14 6.60 -2.95 -18.97
CA ALA A 14 7.02 -4.05 -18.10
C ALA A 14 7.16 -3.59 -16.63
N LEU A 15 7.63 -2.36 -16.37
CA LEU A 15 7.63 -1.76 -15.04
C LEU A 15 6.19 -1.55 -14.51
N PHE A 16 5.28 -1.08 -15.37
CA PHE A 16 3.86 -0.89 -15.05
C PHE A 16 3.13 -2.20 -14.77
N GLU A 17 3.44 -3.27 -15.51
CA GLU A 17 2.94 -4.63 -15.24
C GLU A 17 3.52 -5.21 -13.94
N LYS A 18 4.76 -4.85 -13.57
CA LYS A 18 5.37 -5.27 -12.30
C LYS A 18 4.80 -4.55 -11.07
N ILE A 19 4.29 -3.32 -11.26
CA ILE A 19 3.55 -2.56 -10.22
C ILE A 19 2.09 -3.03 -10.13
N ARG A 20 1.52 -3.53 -11.23
CA ARG A 20 0.28 -4.32 -11.24
C ARG A 20 0.52 -5.66 -10.57
N GLY A 21 0.55 -5.66 -9.23
CA GLY A 21 0.44 -6.91 -8.50
C GLY A 21 -0.83 -7.65 -8.96
N PRO A 22 -0.79 -8.97 -9.17
CA PRO A 22 -2.03 -9.75 -9.25
C PRO A 22 -2.83 -9.53 -7.96
N PRO A 23 -4.14 -9.79 -7.94
CA PRO A 23 -4.87 -9.83 -6.68
C PRO A 23 -4.17 -10.86 -5.77
N LYS A 24 -3.44 -10.37 -4.76
CA LYS A 24 -2.85 -11.25 -3.76
C LYS A 24 -4.00 -11.91 -3.01
N GLU A 25 -3.97 -13.23 -2.93
CA GLU A 25 -4.88 -14.02 -2.09
C GLU A 25 -4.66 -13.70 -0.60
N GLU A 26 -3.49 -13.15 -0.25
CA GLU A 26 -3.19 -12.67 1.10
C GLU A 26 -3.43 -11.16 1.24
N ILE A 27 -4.39 -10.82 2.09
CA ILE A 27 -4.65 -9.45 2.55
C ILE A 27 -3.51 -9.04 3.48
N GLU A 28 -2.62 -8.18 3.01
CA GLU A 28 -1.65 -7.50 3.86
C GLU A 28 -2.33 -6.32 4.58
N GLN A 29 -2.07 -6.20 5.88
CA GLN A 29 -2.69 -5.17 6.73
C GLN A 29 -1.64 -4.15 7.20
N ALA A 30 -2.10 -2.92 7.41
CA ALA A 30 -1.33 -1.85 8.02
C ALA A 30 -2.12 -1.15 9.12
N VAL A 31 -1.43 -0.75 10.17
CA VAL A 31 -1.97 0.09 11.24
C VAL A 31 -1.61 1.54 10.91
N SER A 32 -2.63 2.38 10.76
CA SER A 32 -2.49 3.81 10.51
C SER A 32 -2.89 4.60 11.75
N MET A 33 -1.98 5.44 12.23
CA MET A 33 -2.21 6.35 13.36
C MET A 33 -2.29 7.79 12.85
N TRP A 34 -3.39 8.46 13.18
CA TRP A 34 -3.77 9.77 12.66
C TRP A 34 -3.74 10.83 13.74
N SER A 35 -3.21 12.01 13.40
CA SER A 35 -3.20 13.16 14.30
C SER A 35 -4.61 13.74 14.50
N PRO A 36 -4.86 14.45 15.62
CA PRO A 36 -6.04 15.32 15.76
C PRO A 36 -6.23 16.29 14.59
N GLY A 37 -7.48 16.56 14.25
CA GLY A 37 -7.87 17.45 13.15
C GLY A 37 -7.61 16.90 11.74
N THR A 38 -7.28 15.61 11.59
CA THR A 38 -7.03 15.00 10.28
C THR A 38 -8.29 15.02 9.41
N LYS A 39 -8.11 15.35 8.12
CA LYS A 39 -9.18 15.36 7.11
C LYS A 39 -8.80 14.48 5.92
N LEU A 40 -9.66 13.52 5.60
CA LEU A 40 -9.41 12.49 4.59
C LEU A 40 -10.59 12.38 3.62
N GLU A 41 -10.33 11.92 2.41
CA GLU A 41 -11.33 11.31 1.53
C GLU A 41 -10.95 9.84 1.33
N LEU A 42 -11.80 8.93 1.79
CA LEU A 42 -11.58 7.50 1.65
C LEU A 42 -12.14 7.02 0.31
N LEU A 43 -11.35 6.28 -0.46
CA LEU A 43 -11.79 5.72 -1.72
C LEU A 43 -12.37 4.33 -1.44
N GLU A 44 -13.68 4.25 -1.25
CA GLU A 44 -14.36 2.98 -1.02
C GLU A 44 -14.09 1.99 -2.17
N GLY A 45 -13.88 0.72 -1.81
CA GLY A 45 -13.53 -0.33 -2.76
C GLY A 45 -12.14 -0.22 -3.38
N SER A 46 -11.30 0.77 -3.02
CA SER A 46 -9.93 0.90 -3.55
C SER A 46 -9.04 -0.32 -3.27
N HIS A 47 -9.30 -1.02 -2.18
CA HIS A 47 -8.61 -2.25 -1.81
C HIS A 47 -9.07 -3.47 -2.62
N ILE A 48 -10.14 -3.36 -3.41
CA ILE A 48 -10.74 -4.44 -4.19
C ILE A 48 -10.32 -4.31 -5.65
N GLY A 49 -9.69 -5.36 -6.19
CA GLY A 49 -9.31 -5.42 -7.60
C GLY A 49 -8.03 -4.65 -7.95
N PHE A 50 -7.96 -4.17 -9.19
CA PHE A 50 -6.77 -3.55 -9.76
C PHE A 50 -6.78 -2.03 -9.57
N LEU A 51 -5.81 -1.52 -8.81
CA LEU A 51 -5.55 -0.09 -8.68
C LEU A 51 -4.73 0.41 -9.87
N LYS A 52 -5.28 1.38 -10.62
CA LYS A 52 -4.54 2.09 -11.66
C LYS A 52 -3.86 3.30 -11.05
N ALA A 53 -2.62 3.17 -10.61
CA ALA A 53 -1.83 4.30 -10.13
C ALA A 53 -1.01 4.92 -11.28
N VAL A 54 -0.81 6.23 -11.24
CA VAL A 54 0.02 7.01 -12.17
C VAL A 54 1.21 7.60 -11.42
N PRO A 55 2.40 7.69 -12.05
CA PRO A 55 3.54 8.34 -11.42
C PRO A 55 3.28 9.84 -11.25
N ALA A 56 3.62 10.38 -10.08
CA ALA A 56 3.54 11.79 -9.74
C ALA A 56 4.92 12.46 -9.79
N SER A 57 4.95 13.79 -9.87
CA SER A 57 6.19 14.57 -10.00
C SER A 57 7.10 14.50 -8.76
N ASN A 58 6.54 14.11 -7.60
CA ASN A 58 7.28 13.89 -6.35
C ASN A 58 7.91 12.48 -6.24
N GLY A 59 7.87 11.68 -7.30
CA GLY A 59 8.38 10.31 -7.28
C GLY A 59 7.48 9.30 -6.56
N LEU A 60 6.30 9.72 -6.12
CA LEU A 60 5.26 8.85 -5.59
C LEU A 60 4.28 8.42 -6.69
N PHE A 61 3.30 7.62 -6.32
CA PHE A 61 2.19 7.23 -7.17
C PHE A 61 0.90 7.92 -6.72
N GLU A 62 0.14 8.41 -7.68
CA GLU A 62 -1.19 8.97 -7.48
C GLU A 62 -2.23 8.01 -8.04
N VAL A 63 -3.36 7.87 -7.35
CA VAL A 63 -4.50 7.11 -7.85
C VAL A 63 -5.54 8.12 -8.34
N PRO A 64 -5.79 8.22 -9.66
CA PRO A 64 -6.79 9.12 -10.20
C PRO A 64 -8.18 8.60 -9.82
N ALA A 65 -8.76 9.19 -8.79
CA ALA A 65 -10.08 8.86 -8.29
C ALA A 65 -11.03 10.04 -8.45
N LYS A 66 -12.30 9.73 -8.74
CA LYS A 66 -13.31 10.76 -9.04
C LYS A 66 -14.00 11.29 -7.79
N THR A 67 -14.22 10.45 -6.78
CA THR A 67 -14.95 10.81 -5.55
C THR A 67 -14.64 9.80 -4.44
N GLY A 68 -14.50 10.26 -3.21
CA GLY A 68 -14.36 9.44 -2.00
C GLY A 68 -15.27 9.94 -0.88
N SER A 69 -15.43 9.13 0.15
CA SER A 69 -16.23 9.45 1.34
C SER A 69 -15.39 10.32 2.30
N PRO A 70 -15.83 11.55 2.63
CA PRO A 70 -15.06 12.42 3.50
C PRO A 70 -15.08 11.89 4.94
N VAL A 71 -13.93 11.95 5.60
CA VAL A 71 -13.76 11.56 7.00
C VAL A 71 -13.01 12.66 7.75
N GLN A 72 -13.58 13.05 8.88
CA GLN A 72 -13.04 14.06 9.79
C GLN A 72 -12.68 13.37 11.11
N MET A 73 -11.43 13.48 11.52
CA MET A 73 -10.92 12.87 12.77
C MET A 73 -10.50 13.97 13.74
N ASP A 74 -11.46 14.55 14.45
CA ASP A 74 -11.20 15.71 15.32
C ASP A 74 -10.22 15.40 16.45
N GLN A 75 -10.30 14.22 17.03
CA GLN A 75 -9.40 13.74 18.10
C GLN A 75 -8.26 12.84 17.57
N GLY A 76 -8.15 12.69 16.25
CA GLY A 76 -7.25 11.71 15.64
C GLY A 76 -7.81 10.30 15.77
N GLY A 77 -6.95 9.30 15.63
CA GLY A 77 -7.39 7.91 15.81
C GLY A 77 -6.44 6.88 15.24
N ILE A 78 -6.82 5.61 15.39
CA ILE A 78 -6.10 4.46 14.85
C ILE A 78 -7.05 3.68 13.96
N ALA A 79 -6.59 3.30 12.77
CA ALA A 79 -7.32 2.45 11.85
C ALA A 79 -6.44 1.29 11.38
N ILE A 80 -7.00 0.09 11.31
CA ILE A 80 -6.38 -1.07 10.67
C ILE A 80 -6.96 -1.16 9.27
N LEU A 81 -6.12 -1.05 8.26
CA LEU A 81 -6.52 -0.94 6.86
C LEU A 81 -5.77 -1.98 6.01
N ASP A 82 -6.36 -2.39 4.88
CA ASP A 82 -5.62 -3.09 3.82
C ASP A 82 -4.53 -2.15 3.30
N VAL A 83 -3.32 -2.66 3.00
CA VAL A 83 -2.20 -1.85 2.47
C VAL A 83 -2.52 -1.17 1.13
N ARG A 84 -3.50 -1.69 0.39
CA ARG A 84 -4.01 -1.13 -0.86
C ARG A 84 -5.19 -0.19 -0.65
N PHE A 85 -5.63 0.02 0.58
CA PHE A 85 -6.70 0.97 0.86
C PHE A 85 -6.19 2.39 0.60
N VAL A 86 -6.77 3.05 -0.39
CA VAL A 86 -6.36 4.38 -0.83
C VAL A 86 -7.23 5.44 -0.16
N PHE A 87 -6.59 6.51 0.28
CA PHE A 87 -7.22 7.71 0.78
C PHE A 87 -6.48 8.94 0.27
N GLN A 88 -7.17 10.06 0.16
CA GLN A 88 -6.56 11.36 -0.05
C GLN A 88 -6.56 12.15 1.26
N ARG A 89 -5.38 12.50 1.75
CA ARG A 89 -5.24 13.37 2.92
C ARG A 89 -5.33 14.83 2.50
N LYS A 90 -6.30 15.58 3.04
CA LYS A 90 -6.44 17.03 2.83
C LYS A 90 -5.75 17.84 3.92
N ALA A 91 -5.71 17.34 5.16
CA ALA A 91 -5.00 17.96 6.29
C ALA A 91 -4.63 16.92 7.36
N GLY A 92 -3.69 17.29 8.25
CA GLY A 92 -3.14 16.42 9.30
C GLY A 92 -1.95 15.59 8.82
N PHE A 93 -1.50 14.66 9.66
CA PHE A 93 -0.46 13.69 9.30
C PHE A 93 -0.82 12.28 9.79
N THR A 94 -0.12 11.29 9.23
CA THR A 94 -0.28 9.89 9.58
C THR A 94 1.05 9.21 9.71
N ILE A 95 1.11 8.24 10.61
CA ILE A 95 2.18 7.25 10.70
C ILE A 95 1.56 5.90 10.35
N VAL A 96 2.22 5.13 9.50
CA VAL A 96 1.71 3.83 9.04
C VAL A 96 2.74 2.76 9.38
N TYR A 97 2.29 1.71 10.04
CA TYR A 97 3.06 0.52 10.37
C TYR A 97 2.52 -0.65 9.56
N ARG A 98 3.36 -1.26 8.73
CA ARG A 98 3.00 -2.48 8.01
C ARG A 98 3.10 -3.67 8.97
N LEU A 99 2.08 -4.53 8.95
CA LEU A 99 2.12 -5.78 9.70
C LEU A 99 2.76 -6.87 8.84
N GLU A 100 3.87 -7.42 9.32
CA GLU A 100 4.54 -8.56 8.68
C GLU A 100 4.06 -9.85 9.35
N LYS A 101 3.69 -10.86 8.55
CA LYS A 101 3.42 -12.19 9.10
C LYS A 101 4.75 -12.82 9.48
N THR A 102 4.94 -13.12 10.75
CA THR A 102 6.06 -13.94 11.19
C THR A 102 5.76 -15.39 10.79
N GLU A 103 6.57 -15.97 9.89
CA GLU A 103 6.53 -17.41 9.64
C GLU A 103 7.08 -18.13 10.88
N GLU A 104 6.19 -18.65 11.72
CA GLU A 104 6.55 -19.60 12.76
C GLU A 104 7.03 -20.90 12.08
N LYS A 105 8.34 -21.01 11.85
CA LYS A 105 8.95 -22.29 11.51
C LYS A 105 8.74 -23.22 12.70
N ARG A 106 7.70 -24.05 12.64
CA ARG A 106 7.59 -25.26 13.46
C ARG A 106 8.81 -26.12 13.15
N SER A 107 9.85 -26.01 13.97
CA SER A 107 10.96 -26.94 14.00
C SER A 107 10.39 -28.34 14.26
N GLN A 108 10.25 -29.13 13.20
CA GLN A 108 10.00 -30.57 13.33
C GLN A 108 11.23 -31.15 14.01
N ASN A 109 11.09 -31.40 15.31
CA ASN A 109 12.07 -32.09 16.13
C ASN A 109 12.04 -33.58 15.74
N VAL A 110 12.75 -33.94 14.67
CA VAL A 110 12.94 -35.35 14.29
C VAL A 110 14.01 -35.92 15.22
N MET A 111 13.58 -36.64 16.26
CA MET A 111 14.51 -37.41 17.08
C MET A 111 15.22 -38.46 16.21
N PRO A 112 16.56 -38.58 16.27
CA PRO A 112 17.25 -39.70 15.65
C PRO A 112 16.92 -40.96 16.44
N GLN A 113 16.33 -41.96 15.78
CA GLN A 113 16.24 -43.31 16.34
C GLN A 113 17.65 -43.91 16.36
N SER A 114 18.17 -44.18 17.56
CA SER A 114 19.42 -44.94 17.72
C SER A 114 19.19 -46.37 17.24
N LYS A 115 20.09 -46.84 16.37
CA LYS A 115 20.20 -48.25 15.99
C LYS A 115 20.71 -49.11 17.14
#